data_AF-A0AAW2S7E4-F1
#
_entry.id   AF-A0AAW2S7E4-F1
#
_cell.length_a   1.000
_cell.length_b   1.000
_cell.length_c   1.000
_cell.angle_alpha   90.00
_cell.angle_beta   90.00
_cell.angle_gamma   90.00
#
_symmetry.space_group_name_H-M   'P 1'
#
loop_
_entity.id
_entity.type
_entity.pdbx_description
1 polymer ?
#
loop_
_entity_poly.entity_id
_entity_poly.type
_entity_poly.pdbx_seq_one_letter_code
_entity_poly.pdbx_strand_id
1 'polypeptide(L)'
;MAMASGILSSMPFSLSILSASSTEGTSSKSVKLRDDWRQKSRPVPPGGIYPAKDHCSRCGLCDTYYIAHVKNACAFLGDGMSRVEVLEPAVHGRGRKIDSLDEAYMGVYEDLLYARKTNPVEGFVVRAALLREQSNIDGKNENTSLKKPDQLPKLGKSESALNLQLLLVAKVVVAANPYGAQWTGIVTTIAMEMLRSGMVEAVVCVQSDPDDRFTPRPILASCFDYTNALADMVVGYMGVPKYAGLSMTQHPQYVTIRNERGKEMLNLVKDLLEITPTISSGDRRPFVMETVKADDKAKLGKGPSQTAPKFIGDLIAFILNLIGPKGLEFARYSLDYHTIRNYLHVNRAWGKQRADRHIPSYAKKLVAMYNQNGEIDQMLSAK
;
A
#
# COMPACT_ATOMS: atom_id res chain seq x y z
N MET A 1 -42.54 57.43 -5.67
CA MET A 1 -42.04 58.82 -5.62
C MET A 1 -41.08 58.95 -4.44
N ALA A 2 -39.84 59.42 -4.71
CA ALA A 2 -38.84 60.06 -3.83
C ALA A 2 -38.51 59.41 -2.45
N MET A 3 -37.32 58.83 -2.26
CA MET A 3 -36.00 59.44 -1.96
C MET A 3 -35.84 59.90 -0.50
N ALA A 4 -34.93 59.24 0.24
CA ALA A 4 -34.01 59.91 1.17
C ALA A 4 -32.84 58.97 1.54
N SER A 5 -31.65 59.37 1.09
CA SER A 5 -30.35 58.76 1.38
C SER A 5 -29.87 59.13 2.79
N GLY A 6 -29.21 58.20 3.47
CA GLY A 6 -28.51 58.43 4.75
C GLY A 6 -27.14 57.78 4.73
N ILE A 7 -26.11 58.64 4.64
CA ILE A 7 -24.67 58.34 4.62
C ILE A 7 -24.24 57.77 5.98
N LEU A 8 -23.54 56.63 6.02
CA LEU A 8 -22.83 56.17 7.21
C LEU A 8 -21.32 56.26 7.02
N SER A 9 -20.76 57.19 7.79
CA SER A 9 -19.35 57.50 7.97
C SER A 9 -18.60 56.38 8.70
N SER A 10 -17.39 56.12 8.22
CA SER A 10 -16.33 55.30 8.79
C SER A 10 -15.85 55.76 10.18
N MET A 11 -15.57 54.82 11.08
CA MET A 11 -14.43 54.87 12.01
C MET A 11 -13.97 53.44 12.39
N PRO A 12 -12.67 53.23 12.68
CA PRO A 12 -12.04 51.92 12.74
C PRO A 12 -12.10 51.31 14.14
N PHE A 13 -12.54 50.05 14.25
CA PHE A 13 -12.33 49.25 15.45
C PHE A 13 -11.01 48.50 15.31
N SER A 14 -9.99 48.94 16.06
CA SER A 14 -8.78 48.14 16.33
C SER A 14 -9.15 46.98 17.24
N LEU A 15 -9.18 45.76 16.68
CA LEU A 15 -9.17 44.54 17.48
C LEU A 15 -7.72 44.11 17.67
N SER A 16 -7.22 44.29 18.89
CA SER A 16 -5.92 43.75 19.32
C SER A 16 -6.00 42.23 19.35
N ILE A 17 -5.31 41.57 18.41
CA ILE A 17 -5.14 40.11 18.40
C ILE A 17 -4.15 39.76 19.53
N LEU A 18 -4.67 39.18 20.61
CA LEU A 18 -3.88 38.52 21.64
C LEU A 18 -3.23 37.27 21.01
N SER A 19 -1.92 37.35 20.86
CA SER A 19 -1.06 36.25 20.42
C SER A 19 -1.10 35.14 21.47
N ALA A 20 -1.82 34.06 21.18
CA ALA A 20 -1.80 32.86 22.00
C ALA A 20 -0.48 32.10 21.74
N SER A 21 0.17 31.77 22.86
CA SER A 21 1.46 31.11 23.00
C SER A 21 1.66 29.94 22.04
N SER A 22 2.77 29.99 21.30
CA SER A 22 3.33 28.88 20.55
C SER A 22 3.61 27.70 21.49
N THR A 23 2.89 26.60 21.34
CA THR A 23 3.34 25.30 21.80
C THR A 23 4.52 24.89 20.94
N GLU A 24 5.67 24.64 21.57
CA GLU A 24 6.89 24.16 20.91
C GLU A 24 6.66 22.77 20.29
N GLY A 25 6.18 22.77 19.04
CA GLY A 25 6.29 21.61 18.16
C GLY A 25 7.73 21.52 17.68
N THR A 26 8.39 20.39 17.96
CA THR A 26 9.73 20.09 17.46
C THR A 26 9.69 20.06 15.92
N SER A 27 9.97 21.19 15.27
CA SER A 27 10.09 21.24 13.81
C SER A 27 11.27 20.37 13.43
N SER A 28 11.05 19.28 12.69
CA SER A 28 12.15 18.55 12.09
C SER A 28 12.86 19.52 11.14
N LYS A 29 14.11 19.88 11.45
CA LYS A 29 14.94 20.70 10.56
C LYS A 29 15.06 19.95 9.24
N SER A 30 14.27 20.32 8.24
CA SER A 30 14.41 19.80 6.89
C SER A 30 15.80 20.24 6.40
N VAL A 31 16.70 19.27 6.24
CA VAL A 31 18.04 19.58 5.72
C VAL A 31 17.84 20.09 4.30
N LYS A 32 18.14 21.37 4.06
CA LYS A 32 18.07 21.98 2.73
C LYS A 32 18.98 21.16 1.81
N LEU A 33 18.39 20.52 0.82
CA LEU A 33 19.14 19.77 -0.18
C LEU A 33 20.01 20.75 -0.98
N ARG A 34 21.19 20.28 -1.37
CA ARG A 34 22.05 21.02 -2.30
C ARG A 34 21.37 21.06 -3.66
N ASP A 35 21.52 22.15 -4.40
CA ASP A 35 20.90 22.31 -5.72
C ASP A 35 21.48 21.33 -6.78
N ASP A 36 22.71 20.86 -6.57
CA ASP A 36 23.47 19.97 -7.45
C ASP A 36 23.31 18.46 -7.16
N TRP A 37 22.26 18.08 -6.44
CA TRP A 37 22.05 16.70 -5.98
C TRP A 37 21.94 15.70 -7.15
N ARG A 38 21.34 16.09 -8.28
CA ARG A 38 21.21 15.21 -9.46
C ARG A 38 22.55 14.79 -10.05
N GLN A 39 23.56 15.66 -9.97
CA GLN A 39 24.89 15.40 -10.50
C GLN A 39 25.80 14.70 -9.49
N LYS A 40 25.60 14.94 -8.18
CA LYS A 40 26.51 14.47 -7.14
C LYS A 40 26.05 13.21 -6.41
N SER A 41 24.75 12.96 -6.34
CA SER A 41 24.22 11.81 -5.62
C SER A 41 24.47 10.52 -6.38
N ARG A 42 25.19 9.60 -5.75
CA ARG A 42 25.56 8.30 -6.32
C ARG A 42 24.58 7.23 -5.84
N PRO A 43 23.90 6.51 -6.75
CA PRO A 43 23.06 5.37 -6.41
C PRO A 43 23.80 4.30 -5.60
N VAL A 44 23.05 3.46 -4.89
CA VAL A 44 23.61 2.25 -4.29
C VAL A 44 24.00 1.28 -5.43
N PRO A 45 25.26 0.82 -5.50
CA PRO A 45 25.67 -0.12 -6.54
C PRO A 45 25.04 -1.51 -6.32
N PRO A 46 24.97 -2.38 -7.34
CA PRO A 46 24.58 -3.77 -7.18
C PRO A 46 25.39 -4.46 -6.06
N GLY A 47 24.70 -5.16 -5.15
CA GLY A 47 25.32 -5.77 -3.97
C GLY A 47 25.61 -4.79 -2.81
N GLY A 48 25.40 -3.49 -3.00
CA GLY A 48 25.58 -2.48 -1.96
C GLY A 48 24.54 -2.56 -0.83
N ILE A 49 24.91 -1.99 0.32
CA ILE A 49 24.03 -1.90 1.50
C ILE A 49 23.17 -0.64 1.40
N TYR A 50 21.86 -0.82 1.46
CA TYR A 50 20.90 0.28 1.40
C TYR A 50 20.85 1.08 2.73
N PRO A 51 20.46 2.37 2.70
CA PRO A 51 20.32 3.18 3.91
C PRO A 51 19.41 2.60 5.00
N ALA A 52 18.34 1.91 4.60
CA ALA A 52 17.41 1.23 5.53
C ALA A 52 17.90 -0.14 6.01
N LYS A 53 19.11 -0.58 5.60
CA LYS A 53 19.73 -1.86 5.97
C LYS A 53 18.77 -3.03 5.71
N ASP A 54 18.64 -3.94 6.68
CA ASP A 54 17.79 -5.13 6.62
C ASP A 54 16.28 -4.81 6.58
N HIS A 55 15.90 -3.56 6.83
CA HIS A 55 14.52 -3.08 6.73
C HIS A 55 14.21 -2.45 5.36
N CYS A 56 15.15 -2.48 4.41
CA CYS A 56 14.95 -1.90 3.09
C CYS A 56 13.97 -2.73 2.25
N SER A 57 12.80 -2.18 1.92
CA SER A 57 11.81 -2.82 1.04
C SER A 57 12.20 -2.89 -0.44
N ARG A 58 13.38 -2.37 -0.82
CA ARG A 58 13.85 -2.28 -2.21
C ARG A 58 12.86 -1.55 -3.14
N CYS A 59 12.35 -0.40 -2.69
CA CYS A 59 11.41 0.42 -3.47
C CYS A 59 12.00 1.13 -4.71
N GLY A 60 13.29 0.95 -5.03
CA GLY A 60 13.94 1.58 -6.18
C GLY A 60 14.50 3.00 -5.93
N LEU A 61 14.10 3.69 -4.85
CA LEU A 61 14.51 5.09 -4.61
C LEU A 61 16.04 5.28 -4.59
N CYS A 62 16.74 4.38 -3.90
CA CYS A 62 18.19 4.46 -3.73
C CYS A 62 18.99 3.93 -4.93
N ASP A 63 18.31 3.36 -5.93
CA ASP A 63 18.92 2.85 -7.17
C ASP A 63 19.10 3.96 -8.20
N THR A 64 18.68 5.17 -7.86
CA THR A 64 18.82 6.37 -8.68
C THR A 64 19.47 7.50 -7.89
N TYR A 65 19.74 8.64 -8.55
CA TYR A 65 20.23 9.85 -7.89
C TYR A 65 19.25 10.40 -6.84
N TYR A 66 17.99 9.92 -6.78
CA TYR A 66 17.03 10.25 -5.73
C TYR A 66 17.40 9.74 -4.33
N ILE A 67 18.45 8.93 -4.21
CA ILE A 67 19.08 8.63 -2.91
C ILE A 67 19.39 9.90 -2.10
N ALA A 68 19.59 11.04 -2.75
CA ALA A 68 19.71 12.35 -2.11
C ALA A 68 18.58 12.64 -1.10
N HIS A 69 17.37 12.17 -1.40
CA HIS A 69 16.15 12.41 -0.64
C HIS A 69 15.83 11.30 0.36
N VAL A 70 16.65 10.25 0.47
CA VAL A 70 16.30 9.03 1.21
C VAL A 70 15.91 9.28 2.67
N LYS A 71 16.53 10.27 3.33
CA LYS A 71 16.21 10.62 4.73
C LYS A 71 14.81 11.24 4.92
N ASN A 72 14.26 11.84 3.86
CA ASN A 72 12.98 12.55 3.89
C ASN A 72 11.88 11.83 3.08
N ALA A 73 12.23 10.79 2.31
CA ALA A 73 11.31 10.04 1.48
C ALA A 73 11.15 8.58 1.89
N CYS A 74 12.19 7.95 2.46
CA CYS A 74 12.11 6.52 2.83
C CYS A 74 11.05 6.26 3.90
N ALA A 75 10.23 5.24 3.67
CA ALA A 75 9.18 4.78 4.60
C ALA A 75 9.72 4.04 5.83
N PHE A 76 11.03 3.81 5.94
CA PHE A 76 11.67 3.07 7.05
C PHE A 76 12.72 3.89 7.80
N LEU A 77 12.90 5.17 7.43
CA LEU A 77 13.83 6.11 8.05
C LEU A 77 13.10 7.35 8.57
N GLY A 78 13.60 7.91 9.67
CA GLY A 78 13.02 9.11 10.29
C GLY A 78 11.61 8.83 10.79
N ASP A 79 10.64 9.61 10.29
CA ASP A 79 9.22 9.43 10.58
C ASP A 79 8.66 8.13 9.97
N GLY A 80 9.35 7.54 9.01
CA GLY A 80 8.95 6.27 8.41
C GLY A 80 7.56 6.36 7.78
N MET A 81 6.66 5.45 8.19
CA MET A 81 5.32 5.38 7.62
C MET A 81 4.33 6.37 8.24
N SER A 82 4.59 6.95 9.42
CA SER A 82 3.71 7.96 10.02
C SER A 82 3.56 9.20 9.12
N ARG A 83 4.53 9.44 8.22
CA ARG A 83 4.47 10.48 7.20
C ARG A 83 3.25 10.36 6.28
N VAL A 84 2.64 9.18 6.16
CA VAL A 84 1.43 8.96 5.34
C VAL A 84 0.31 9.95 5.69
N GLU A 85 0.07 10.18 6.99
CA GLU A 85 -0.99 11.07 7.48
C GLU A 85 -0.70 12.55 7.17
N VAL A 86 0.58 12.91 7.00
CA VAL A 86 1.01 14.25 6.60
C VAL A 86 0.85 14.46 5.09
N LEU A 87 1.02 13.40 4.30
CA LEU A 87 0.95 13.45 2.84
C LEU A 87 -0.47 13.35 2.29
N GLU A 88 -1.38 12.68 3.01
CA GLU A 88 -2.77 12.50 2.59
C GLU A 88 -3.49 13.81 2.20
N PRO A 89 -3.45 14.90 3.00
CA PRO A 89 -4.06 16.17 2.60
C PRO A 89 -3.51 16.73 1.29
N ALA A 90 -2.21 16.55 1.02
CA ALA A 90 -1.59 17.00 -0.21
C ALA A 90 -1.97 16.14 -1.43
N VAL A 91 -2.22 14.84 -1.22
CA VAL A 91 -2.54 13.89 -2.30
C VAL A 91 -4.04 13.83 -2.60
N HIS A 92 -4.90 13.87 -1.57
CA HIS A 92 -6.34 13.67 -1.69
C HIS A 92 -7.16 14.93 -1.38
N GLY A 93 -6.52 16.05 -1.04
CA GLY A 93 -7.18 17.29 -0.62
C GLY A 93 -7.72 17.26 0.82
N ARG A 94 -7.64 16.11 1.51
CA ARG A 94 -8.04 15.92 2.90
C ARG A 94 -7.28 14.77 3.56
N GLY A 95 -7.24 14.78 4.90
CA GLY A 95 -6.79 13.62 5.68
C GLY A 95 -7.94 12.67 6.05
N ARG A 96 -7.61 11.62 6.81
CA ARG A 96 -8.60 10.73 7.43
C ARG A 96 -9.51 11.48 8.40
N LYS A 97 -10.79 11.11 8.44
CA LYS A 97 -11.75 11.54 9.46
C LYS A 97 -11.42 10.87 10.81
N ILE A 98 -11.20 11.69 11.84
CA ILE A 98 -10.75 11.23 13.17
C ILE A 98 -11.74 10.25 13.81
N ASP A 99 -13.04 10.54 13.69
CA ASP A 99 -14.12 9.76 14.32
C ASP A 99 -14.60 8.60 13.44
N SER A 100 -14.08 8.45 12.23
CA SER A 100 -14.45 7.38 11.31
C SER A 100 -13.60 6.14 11.54
N LEU A 101 -14.20 5.07 12.04
CA LEU A 101 -13.51 3.78 12.11
C LEU A 101 -13.18 3.24 10.71
N ASP A 102 -14.06 3.48 9.73
CA ASP A 102 -13.82 3.03 8.35
C ASP A 102 -12.58 3.67 7.72
N GLU A 103 -12.36 4.99 7.86
CA GLU A 103 -11.16 5.63 7.33
C GLU A 103 -9.89 5.28 8.13
N ALA A 104 -10.01 4.88 9.41
CA ALA A 104 -8.88 4.31 10.15
C ALA A 104 -8.40 2.97 9.55
N TYR A 105 -9.31 2.18 8.97
CA TYR A 105 -8.98 0.93 8.28
C TYR A 105 -8.62 1.15 6.80
N MET A 106 -9.47 1.86 6.06
CA MET A 106 -9.42 1.93 4.60
C MET A 106 -8.60 3.14 4.09
N GLY A 107 -8.24 4.08 4.96
CA GLY A 107 -7.63 5.35 4.57
C GLY A 107 -8.64 6.35 4.02
N VAL A 108 -8.15 7.40 3.36
CA VAL A 108 -9.00 8.36 2.63
C VAL A 108 -9.62 7.66 1.41
N TYR A 109 -10.95 7.66 1.32
CA TYR A 109 -11.66 7.12 0.15
C TYR A 109 -12.93 7.92 -0.17
N GLU A 110 -13.36 7.80 -1.43
CA GLU A 110 -14.64 8.30 -1.94
C GLU A 110 -15.61 7.15 -2.20
N ASP A 111 -15.11 6.01 -2.71
CA ASP A 111 -15.94 4.85 -3.03
C ASP A 111 -15.19 3.52 -2.81
N LEU A 112 -15.94 2.48 -2.45
CA LEU A 112 -15.49 1.12 -2.27
C LEU A 112 -16.44 0.18 -3.02
N LEU A 113 -15.89 -0.60 -3.95
CA LEU A 113 -16.67 -1.48 -4.81
C LEU A 113 -15.97 -2.80 -5.10
N TYR A 114 -16.72 -3.77 -5.59
CA TYR A 114 -16.15 -4.93 -6.26
C TYR A 114 -16.24 -4.75 -7.77
N ALA A 115 -15.20 -5.15 -8.47
CA ALA A 115 -15.18 -5.16 -9.93
C ALA A 115 -14.53 -6.43 -10.46
N ARG A 116 -15.06 -6.99 -11.54
CA ARG A 116 -14.33 -7.95 -12.39
C ARG A 116 -14.45 -7.55 -13.84
N LYS A 117 -13.43 -7.86 -14.65
CA LYS A 117 -13.51 -7.70 -16.10
C LYS A 117 -14.49 -8.71 -16.69
N THR A 118 -15.38 -8.26 -17.58
CA THR A 118 -16.33 -9.13 -18.29
C THR A 118 -15.62 -10.18 -19.14
N ASN A 119 -14.55 -9.76 -19.82
CA ASN A 119 -13.63 -10.63 -20.56
C ASN A 119 -12.23 -10.54 -19.93
N PRO A 120 -11.85 -11.43 -18.98
CA PRO A 120 -10.56 -11.36 -18.31
C PRO A 120 -9.37 -11.28 -19.27
N VAL A 121 -8.34 -10.51 -18.91
CA VAL A 121 -7.08 -10.51 -19.67
C VAL A 121 -6.40 -11.85 -19.45
N GLU A 122 -6.15 -12.58 -20.52
CA GLU A 122 -5.49 -13.88 -20.45
C GLU A 122 -4.10 -13.72 -19.83
N GLY A 123 -3.78 -14.57 -18.86
CA GLY A 123 -2.55 -14.44 -18.08
C GLY A 123 -2.21 -15.67 -17.27
N PHE A 124 -0.94 -15.74 -16.88
CA PHE A 124 -0.42 -16.83 -16.07
C PHE A 124 -0.78 -16.64 -14.60
N VAL A 125 -1.61 -17.53 -14.08
CA VAL A 125 -1.90 -17.62 -12.65
C VAL A 125 -0.71 -18.22 -11.93
N VAL A 126 0.00 -17.43 -11.12
CA VAL A 126 0.87 -18.01 -10.10
C VAL A 126 -0.04 -18.62 -9.03
N ARG A 127 -0.14 -19.95 -9.00
CA ARG A 127 -0.69 -20.67 -7.84
C ARG A 127 0.17 -20.30 -6.64
N ALA A 128 -0.35 -19.45 -5.75
CA ALA A 128 0.26 -19.19 -4.44
C ALA A 128 0.17 -20.41 -3.48
N ALA A 129 -0.11 -21.61 -4.00
CA ALA A 129 -0.24 -22.85 -3.26
C ALA A 129 0.61 -23.93 -3.92
N LEU A 130 1.92 -23.91 -3.63
CA LEU A 130 2.86 -25.04 -3.58
C LEU A 130 4.30 -24.50 -3.48
N LEU A 131 4.63 -23.79 -2.40
CA LEU A 131 6.02 -23.67 -1.96
C LEU A 131 6.36 -24.89 -1.10
N ARG A 132 6.52 -26.05 -1.74
CA ARG A 132 7.17 -27.26 -1.23
C ARG A 132 7.14 -28.33 -2.31
N GLU A 133 8.03 -28.21 -3.29
CA GLU A 133 8.60 -29.29 -4.10
C GLU A 133 9.15 -28.68 -5.40
N GLN A 134 10.45 -28.42 -5.41
CA GLN A 134 11.34 -28.56 -6.57
C GLN A 134 12.75 -28.10 -6.20
N SER A 135 13.31 -28.73 -5.17
CA SER A 135 14.75 -28.94 -5.07
C SER A 135 15.00 -30.36 -5.59
N ASN A 136 15.16 -30.47 -6.91
CA ASN A 136 15.71 -31.59 -7.68
C ASN A 136 14.97 -31.64 -9.02
N ILE A 137 15.63 -31.21 -10.09
CA ILE A 137 15.83 -31.98 -11.32
C ILE A 137 16.84 -31.19 -12.16
N ASP A 138 18.00 -31.82 -12.34
CA ASP A 138 19.07 -31.40 -13.23
C ASP A 138 18.63 -31.39 -14.70
N GLY A 139 19.22 -30.45 -15.45
CA GLY A 139 19.76 -30.64 -16.78
C GLY A 139 18.82 -31.17 -17.88
N LYS A 140 18.40 -30.27 -18.78
CA LYS A 140 18.68 -30.38 -20.23
C LYS A 140 18.30 -29.10 -20.98
N ASN A 141 19.28 -28.60 -21.72
CA ASN A 141 19.18 -27.52 -22.69
C ASN A 141 18.25 -27.90 -23.84
N GLU A 142 17.30 -27.04 -24.17
CA GLU A 142 16.82 -26.92 -25.55
C GLU A 142 16.75 -25.45 -25.98
N ASN A 143 17.59 -25.14 -26.96
CA ASN A 143 17.68 -23.87 -27.67
C ASN A 143 16.37 -23.58 -28.41
N THR A 144 15.69 -22.50 -28.06
CA THR A 144 14.75 -21.83 -28.98
C THR A 144 15.13 -20.36 -29.08
N SER A 145 15.67 -20.01 -30.25
CA SER A 145 16.15 -18.68 -30.60
C SER A 145 14.98 -17.70 -30.70
N LEU A 146 14.82 -16.83 -29.71
CA LEU A 146 13.94 -15.66 -29.77
C LEU A 146 14.69 -14.51 -30.43
N LYS A 147 14.14 -14.04 -31.57
CA LYS A 147 14.65 -12.90 -32.34
C LYS A 147 14.63 -11.62 -31.48
N LYS A 148 15.76 -10.90 -31.46
CA LYS A 148 15.88 -9.56 -30.85
C LYS A 148 15.03 -8.55 -31.63
N PRO A 149 14.20 -7.72 -30.98
CA PRO A 149 13.68 -6.50 -31.58
C PRO A 149 14.71 -5.37 -31.44
N ASP A 150 15.03 -4.76 -32.58
CA ASP A 150 15.93 -3.62 -32.71
C ASP A 150 15.39 -2.34 -32.03
N GLN A 151 16.34 -1.62 -31.44
CA GLN A 151 16.42 -0.15 -31.25
C GLN A 151 15.14 0.63 -30.89
N LEU A 152 14.99 0.93 -29.59
CA LEU A 152 14.19 2.07 -29.12
C LEU A 152 14.83 3.40 -29.58
N PRO A 153 14.04 4.41 -30.03
CA PRO A 153 14.56 5.72 -30.41
C PRO A 153 15.09 6.51 -29.21
N LYS A 154 16.21 7.21 -29.42
CA LYS A 154 16.85 8.08 -28.41
C LYS A 154 15.96 9.30 -28.12
N LEU A 155 15.56 9.48 -26.86
CA LEU A 155 14.84 10.67 -26.39
C LEU A 155 15.71 11.93 -26.54
N GLY A 156 15.18 12.93 -27.24
CA GLY A 156 15.78 14.26 -27.39
C GLY A 156 15.74 15.08 -26.10
N LYS A 157 16.78 15.87 -25.87
CA LYS A 157 16.90 16.79 -24.75
C LYS A 157 15.99 18.00 -24.96
N SER A 158 15.07 18.24 -24.02
CA SER A 158 14.39 19.53 -23.86
C SER A 158 14.17 19.76 -22.36
N GLU A 159 15.05 20.58 -21.78
CA GLU A 159 14.95 21.05 -20.40
C GLU A 159 13.85 22.12 -20.29
N SER A 160 12.93 21.94 -19.35
CA SER A 160 12.24 23.06 -18.71
C SER A 160 11.95 22.70 -17.26
N ALA A 161 12.50 23.51 -16.37
CA ALA A 161 12.45 23.37 -14.92
C ALA A 161 11.00 23.32 -14.40
N LEU A 162 10.54 22.13 -14.02
CA LEU A 162 9.34 21.97 -13.19
C LEU A 162 9.73 21.84 -11.71
N ASN A 163 9.09 22.69 -10.89
CA ASN A 163 9.22 22.74 -9.44
C ASN A 163 9.08 21.35 -8.79
N LEU A 164 10.10 20.96 -8.03
CA LEU A 164 10.32 19.62 -7.46
C LEU A 164 9.33 19.23 -6.35
N GLN A 165 8.49 20.15 -5.89
CA GLN A 165 7.44 19.85 -4.92
C GLN A 165 6.27 19.07 -5.53
N LEU A 166 6.23 18.97 -6.87
CA LEU A 166 5.20 18.30 -7.65
C LEU A 166 5.67 16.99 -8.33
N LEU A 167 6.84 16.47 -7.97
CA LEU A 167 7.38 15.24 -8.58
C LEU A 167 6.78 13.93 -8.03
N LEU A 168 5.74 14.05 -7.20
CA LEU A 168 4.80 12.99 -6.84
C LEU A 168 3.58 12.92 -7.78
N VAL A 169 3.52 13.79 -8.81
CA VAL A 169 2.50 13.75 -9.87
C VAL A 169 3.16 13.52 -11.23
N ALA A 170 4.20 12.71 -11.29
CA ALA A 170 4.43 11.97 -12.54
C ALA A 170 3.27 10.98 -12.65
N LYS A 171 2.52 11.06 -13.75
CA LYS A 171 1.40 10.18 -14.11
C LYS A 171 1.90 8.74 -14.30
N VAL A 172 2.34 8.12 -13.22
CA VAL A 172 2.95 6.80 -13.18
C VAL A 172 1.94 5.90 -12.48
N VAL A 173 1.19 5.16 -13.28
CA VAL A 173 0.44 4.01 -12.78
C VAL A 173 1.47 2.91 -12.54
N VAL A 174 1.51 2.37 -11.32
CA VAL A 174 2.23 1.12 -11.06
C VAL A 174 1.33 0.00 -11.55
N ALA A 175 1.56 -0.48 -12.77
CA ALA A 175 0.75 -1.53 -13.37
C ALA A 175 1.42 -2.91 -13.33
N ALA A 176 0.59 -3.94 -13.21
CA ALA A 176 1.02 -5.33 -13.29
C ALA A 176 1.39 -5.71 -14.74
N ASN A 177 2.19 -6.78 -14.86
CA ASN A 177 2.76 -7.34 -16.09
C ASN A 177 1.83 -7.19 -17.34
N PRO A 178 2.31 -6.56 -18.44
CA PRO A 178 1.53 -6.39 -19.67
C PRO A 178 1.30 -7.70 -20.45
N TYR A 179 2.02 -8.79 -20.14
CA TYR A 179 1.94 -10.07 -20.85
C TYR A 179 1.11 -11.15 -20.13
N GLY A 180 0.37 -10.77 -19.08
CA GLY A 180 -0.58 -11.64 -18.40
C GLY A 180 -1.01 -11.15 -17.03
N ALA A 181 -2.31 -11.27 -16.72
CA ALA A 181 -2.88 -10.92 -15.42
C ALA A 181 -2.92 -12.12 -14.45
N GLN A 182 -2.56 -11.89 -13.19
CA GLN A 182 -2.73 -12.88 -12.10
C GLN A 182 -4.22 -13.02 -11.67
N TRP A 183 -5.00 -11.97 -11.93
CA TRP A 183 -6.44 -11.87 -11.66
C TRP A 183 -7.19 -11.56 -12.97
N THR A 184 -8.28 -10.79 -12.93
CA THR A 184 -9.07 -10.46 -14.13
C THR A 184 -8.39 -9.46 -15.08
N GLY A 185 -7.35 -8.75 -14.61
CA GLY A 185 -6.56 -7.82 -15.44
C GLY A 185 -7.02 -6.37 -15.43
N ILE A 186 -7.73 -5.92 -14.39
CA ILE A 186 -8.24 -4.54 -14.26
C ILE A 186 -7.11 -3.51 -14.39
N VAL A 187 -6.05 -3.62 -13.57
CA VAL A 187 -4.94 -2.65 -13.55
C VAL A 187 -4.19 -2.61 -14.89
N THR A 188 -3.96 -3.78 -15.50
CA THR A 188 -3.33 -3.89 -16.82
C THR A 188 -4.18 -3.20 -17.89
N THR A 189 -5.50 -3.41 -17.87
CA THR A 189 -6.42 -2.76 -18.83
C THR A 189 -6.42 -1.24 -18.65
N ILE A 190 -6.47 -0.75 -17.40
CA ILE A 190 -6.41 0.70 -17.11
C ILE A 190 -5.11 1.31 -17.64
N ALA A 191 -3.97 0.68 -17.37
CA ALA A 191 -2.68 1.18 -17.86
C ALA A 191 -2.60 1.23 -19.39
N MET A 192 -3.14 0.22 -20.08
CA MET A 192 -3.22 0.20 -21.54
C MET A 192 -4.13 1.31 -22.08
N GLU A 193 -5.31 1.52 -21.49
CA GLU A 193 -6.23 2.57 -21.91
C GLU A 193 -5.68 3.98 -21.62
N MET A 194 -4.94 4.15 -20.54
CA MET A 194 -4.26 5.42 -20.24
C MET A 194 -3.16 5.75 -21.26
N LEU A 195 -2.43 4.74 -21.76
CA LEU A 195 -1.47 4.93 -22.86
C LEU A 195 -2.19 5.23 -24.19
N ARG A 196 -3.23 4.46 -24.52
CA ARG A 196 -4.00 4.62 -25.78
C ARG A 196 -4.70 5.97 -25.89
N SER A 197 -5.25 6.46 -24.77
CA SER A 197 -5.91 7.77 -24.69
C SER A 197 -4.93 8.95 -24.64
N GLY A 198 -3.62 8.69 -24.51
CA GLY A 198 -2.62 9.73 -24.30
C GLY A 198 -2.73 10.41 -22.92
N MET A 199 -3.49 9.82 -21.98
CA MET A 199 -3.54 10.31 -20.60
C MET A 199 -2.16 10.25 -19.96
N VAL A 200 -1.34 9.26 -20.30
CA VAL A 200 0.06 9.12 -19.87
C VAL A 200 0.96 8.77 -21.05
N GLU A 201 2.23 9.17 -20.97
CA GLU A 201 3.26 8.82 -21.96
C GLU A 201 4.05 7.55 -21.60
N ALA A 202 4.03 7.17 -20.32
CA ALA A 202 4.74 6.01 -19.80
C ALA A 202 4.03 5.43 -18.57
N VAL A 203 4.23 4.12 -18.35
CA VAL A 203 3.73 3.38 -17.19
C VAL A 203 4.89 2.62 -16.58
N VAL A 204 5.07 2.71 -15.26
CA VAL A 204 6.10 1.93 -14.55
C VAL A 204 5.47 0.63 -14.09
N CYS A 205 5.93 -0.50 -14.63
CA CYS A 205 5.40 -1.82 -14.30
C CYS A 205 6.48 -2.71 -13.68
N VAL A 206 6.06 -3.74 -12.95
CA VAL A 206 6.95 -4.83 -12.52
C VAL A 206 6.81 -5.99 -13.50
N GLN A 207 7.92 -6.38 -14.13
CA GLN A 207 8.04 -7.62 -14.90
C GLN A 207 8.71 -8.69 -14.03
N SER A 208 8.42 -9.96 -14.32
CA SER A 208 9.14 -11.08 -13.71
C SER A 208 10.56 -11.15 -14.25
N ASP A 209 11.51 -11.57 -13.40
CA ASP A 209 12.84 -11.93 -13.86
C ASP A 209 12.75 -13.13 -14.84
N PRO A 210 13.48 -13.11 -15.97
CA PRO A 210 13.48 -14.21 -16.95
C PRO A 210 13.95 -15.54 -16.36
N ASP A 211 14.90 -15.51 -15.43
CA ASP A 211 15.62 -16.66 -14.90
C ASP A 211 15.12 -17.06 -13.50
N ASP A 212 14.47 -16.15 -12.76
CA ASP A 212 13.96 -16.43 -11.42
C ASP A 212 12.62 -15.74 -11.11
N ARG A 213 11.54 -16.45 -11.42
CA ARG A 213 10.17 -15.97 -11.22
C ARG A 213 9.68 -16.09 -9.77
N PHE A 214 10.48 -16.70 -8.88
CA PHE A 214 9.98 -17.26 -7.61
C PHE A 214 10.76 -16.85 -6.37
N THR A 215 11.65 -15.86 -6.41
CA THR A 215 12.34 -15.42 -5.18
C THR A 215 11.55 -14.33 -4.42
N PRO A 216 10.71 -14.67 -3.42
CA PRO A 216 10.27 -13.70 -2.45
C PRO A 216 11.42 -13.39 -1.50
N ARG A 217 11.71 -12.10 -1.30
CA ARG A 217 12.55 -11.66 -0.17
C ARG A 217 11.64 -11.29 1.00
N PRO A 218 11.73 -11.96 2.16
CA PRO A 218 10.89 -11.64 3.31
C PRO A 218 11.36 -10.33 3.95
N ILE A 219 10.61 -9.24 3.78
CA ILE A 219 10.99 -7.91 4.33
C ILE A 219 9.85 -7.18 5.08
N LEU A 220 8.61 -7.65 5.04
CA LEU A 220 7.45 -6.80 5.40
C LEU A 220 6.86 -7.06 6.80
N ALA A 221 7.69 -7.02 7.86
CA ALA A 221 7.22 -7.02 9.26
C ALA A 221 7.12 -5.61 9.88
N SER A 222 7.43 -4.55 9.12
CA SER A 222 7.40 -3.15 9.59
C SER A 222 6.49 -2.24 8.76
N CYS A 223 5.61 -2.81 7.93
CA CYS A 223 4.70 -2.06 7.08
C CYS A 223 3.34 -1.82 7.75
N PHE A 224 2.83 -0.59 7.70
CA PHE A 224 1.50 -0.21 8.21
C PHE A 224 0.58 0.32 7.11
N ASP A 225 1.04 0.29 5.85
CA ASP A 225 0.32 0.81 4.69
C ASP A 225 -0.22 -0.33 3.81
N TYR A 226 -0.99 -1.23 4.43
CA TYR A 226 -1.57 -2.39 3.73
C TYR A 226 -2.51 -1.94 2.60
N THR A 227 -3.25 -0.86 2.83
CA THR A 227 -4.26 -0.36 1.89
C THR A 227 -3.69 0.59 0.84
N ASN A 228 -2.37 0.87 0.84
CA ASN A 228 -1.72 1.80 -0.08
C ASN A 228 -2.42 3.17 -0.09
N ALA A 229 -2.32 3.87 1.03
CA ALA A 229 -3.12 5.03 1.38
C ALA A 229 -2.86 6.24 0.47
N LEU A 230 -1.67 6.37 -0.13
CA LEU A 230 -1.30 7.50 -0.99
C LEU A 230 -1.57 7.27 -2.49
N ALA A 231 -2.15 6.13 -2.86
CA ALA A 231 -2.53 5.88 -4.26
C ALA A 231 -3.76 6.72 -4.68
N ASP A 232 -3.99 6.87 -5.98
CA ASP A 232 -5.24 7.47 -6.46
C ASP A 232 -6.39 6.44 -6.47
N MET A 233 -6.05 5.21 -6.84
CA MET A 233 -6.94 4.04 -6.83
C MET A 233 -6.16 2.80 -6.42
N VAL A 234 -6.80 1.89 -5.68
CA VAL A 234 -6.20 0.62 -5.24
C VAL A 234 -7.07 -0.53 -5.71
N VAL A 235 -6.44 -1.54 -6.30
CA VAL A 235 -7.10 -2.79 -6.70
C VAL A 235 -6.44 -3.95 -5.96
N GLY A 236 -7.25 -4.75 -5.27
CA GLY A 236 -6.80 -5.90 -4.50
C GLY A 236 -7.88 -6.95 -4.37
N TYR A 237 -7.74 -7.82 -3.37
CA TYR A 237 -8.70 -8.90 -3.11
C TYR A 237 -9.06 -9.03 -1.62
N MET A 238 -8.46 -8.22 -0.74
CA MET A 238 -8.65 -8.37 0.71
C MET A 238 -10.10 -8.13 1.15
N GLY A 239 -10.82 -7.24 0.45
CA GLY A 239 -12.18 -6.84 0.80
C GLY A 239 -13.27 -7.63 0.10
N VAL A 240 -12.95 -8.55 -0.82
CA VAL A 240 -13.95 -9.32 -1.57
C VAL A 240 -14.09 -10.73 -0.96
N PRO A 241 -15.31 -11.23 -0.73
CA PRO A 241 -15.52 -12.59 -0.25
C PRO A 241 -15.02 -13.61 -1.27
N LYS A 242 -14.53 -14.75 -0.80
CA LYS A 242 -14.20 -15.88 -1.67
C LYS A 242 -15.49 -16.53 -2.17
N TYR A 243 -15.75 -16.44 -3.47
CA TYR A 243 -16.87 -17.12 -4.12
C TYR A 243 -16.46 -18.54 -4.54
N ALA A 244 -17.21 -19.54 -4.08
CA ALA A 244 -16.96 -20.93 -4.44
C ALA A 244 -17.15 -21.14 -5.96
N GLY A 245 -16.28 -21.95 -6.57
CA GLY A 245 -16.33 -22.24 -8.00
C GLY A 245 -15.69 -21.19 -8.92
N LEU A 246 -15.31 -20.01 -8.41
CA LEU A 246 -14.58 -19.02 -9.20
C LEU A 246 -13.06 -19.16 -9.03
N SER A 247 -12.36 -19.25 -10.16
CA SER A 247 -10.90 -19.19 -10.21
C SER A 247 -10.41 -17.74 -10.03
N MET A 248 -9.13 -17.55 -9.69
CA MET A 248 -8.55 -16.20 -9.49
C MET A 248 -8.69 -15.30 -10.74
N THR A 249 -8.68 -15.86 -11.95
CA THR A 249 -8.80 -15.10 -13.20
C THR A 249 -10.21 -14.61 -13.48
N GLN A 250 -11.21 -15.13 -12.77
CA GLN A 250 -12.64 -14.79 -12.94
C GLN A 250 -13.24 -14.13 -11.69
N HIS A 251 -12.46 -14.08 -10.61
CA HIS A 251 -12.93 -13.61 -9.31
C HIS A 251 -13.03 -12.07 -9.28
N PRO A 252 -14.11 -11.51 -8.71
CA PRO A 252 -14.17 -10.07 -8.44
C PRO A 252 -13.02 -9.60 -7.57
N GLN A 253 -12.63 -8.35 -7.75
CA GLN A 253 -11.54 -7.69 -7.05
C GLN A 253 -12.11 -6.53 -6.25
N TYR A 254 -11.51 -6.27 -5.09
CA TYR A 254 -11.82 -5.12 -4.25
C TYR A 254 -11.14 -3.88 -4.84
N VAL A 255 -11.90 -2.81 -5.05
CA VAL A 255 -11.43 -1.53 -5.59
C VAL A 255 -11.73 -0.41 -4.58
N THR A 256 -10.70 0.37 -4.25
CA THR A 256 -10.82 1.60 -3.46
C THR A 256 -10.52 2.79 -4.35
N ILE A 257 -11.47 3.72 -4.46
CA ILE A 257 -11.28 5.01 -5.12
C ILE A 257 -10.96 6.04 -4.06
N ARG A 258 -9.77 6.68 -4.14
CA ARG A 258 -9.29 7.59 -3.09
C ARG A 258 -9.56 9.06 -3.38
N ASN A 259 -9.60 9.44 -4.65
CA ASN A 259 -9.83 10.80 -5.12
C ASN A 259 -10.38 10.79 -6.55
N GLU A 260 -10.72 11.98 -7.06
CA GLU A 260 -11.21 12.19 -8.42
C GLU A 260 -10.25 11.68 -9.52
N ARG A 261 -8.92 11.71 -9.30
CA ARG A 261 -7.96 11.10 -10.26
C ARG A 261 -8.17 9.59 -10.36
N GLY A 262 -8.33 8.90 -9.23
CA GLY A 262 -8.61 7.47 -9.21
C GLY A 262 -9.95 7.11 -9.84
N LYS A 263 -10.94 7.99 -9.69
CA LYS A 263 -12.25 7.84 -10.32
C LYS A 263 -12.18 7.99 -11.83
N GLU A 264 -11.40 8.95 -12.34
CA GLU A 264 -11.11 9.08 -13.76
C GLU A 264 -10.45 7.82 -14.33
N MET A 265 -9.47 7.25 -13.61
CA MET A 265 -8.83 5.98 -14.00
C MET A 265 -9.81 4.81 -14.11
N LEU A 266 -10.74 4.68 -13.15
CA LEU A 266 -11.75 3.63 -13.19
C LEU A 266 -12.75 3.85 -14.35
N ASN A 267 -13.15 5.10 -14.58
CA ASN A 267 -14.11 5.44 -15.63
C ASN A 267 -13.62 5.06 -17.04
N LEU A 268 -12.31 5.08 -17.30
CA LEU A 268 -11.72 4.64 -18.57
C LEU A 268 -12.09 3.19 -18.95
N VAL A 269 -12.32 2.34 -17.95
CA VAL A 269 -12.56 0.90 -18.17
C VAL A 269 -13.92 0.44 -17.65
N LYS A 270 -14.78 1.36 -17.17
CA LYS A 270 -16.03 1.02 -16.48
C LYS A 270 -16.93 0.11 -17.31
N ASP A 271 -17.03 0.35 -18.61
CA ASP A 271 -17.87 -0.44 -19.53
C ASP A 271 -17.31 -1.85 -19.81
N LEU A 272 -16.06 -2.11 -19.41
CA LEU A 272 -15.41 -3.42 -19.48
C LEU A 272 -15.53 -4.20 -18.16
N LEU A 273 -16.17 -3.62 -17.15
CA LEU A 273 -16.26 -4.16 -15.80
C LEU A 273 -17.70 -4.50 -15.43
N GLU A 274 -17.88 -5.61 -14.73
CA GLU A 274 -19.06 -5.87 -13.91
C GLU A 274 -18.77 -5.34 -12.50
N ILE A 275 -19.52 -4.33 -12.06
CA ILE A 275 -19.37 -3.69 -10.76
C ILE A 275 -20.50 -4.11 -9.83
N THR A 276 -20.16 -4.52 -8.61
CA THR A 276 -21.11 -4.90 -7.56
C THR A 276 -20.77 -4.20 -6.25
N PRO A 277 -21.77 -3.91 -5.39
CA PRO A 277 -21.53 -3.26 -4.11
C PRO A 277 -20.71 -4.15 -3.17
N THR A 278 -19.99 -3.51 -2.25
CA THR A 278 -19.29 -4.24 -1.18
C THR A 278 -20.27 -4.87 -0.19
N ILE A 279 -19.80 -5.88 0.54
CA ILE A 279 -20.53 -6.52 1.63
C ILE A 279 -19.67 -6.56 2.88
N SER A 280 -20.29 -6.68 4.05
CA SER A 280 -19.59 -6.81 5.33
C SER A 280 -20.44 -7.66 6.26
N SER A 281 -19.91 -8.78 6.75
CA SER A 281 -20.64 -9.64 7.70
C SER A 281 -19.70 -10.47 8.59
N GLY A 282 -20.22 -10.93 9.73
CA GLY A 282 -19.48 -11.70 10.73
C GLY A 282 -18.81 -10.82 11.78
N ASP A 283 -18.05 -11.45 12.67
CA ASP A 283 -17.24 -10.77 13.70
C ASP A 283 -15.78 -11.19 13.54
N ARG A 284 -14.91 -10.21 13.33
CA ARG A 284 -13.46 -10.43 13.20
C ARG A 284 -12.75 -10.62 14.53
N ARG A 285 -13.24 -10.04 15.63
CA ARG A 285 -12.45 -9.84 16.86
C ARG A 285 -11.89 -11.15 17.44
N PRO A 286 -12.65 -12.27 17.52
CA PRO A 286 -12.14 -13.55 18.00
C PRO A 286 -11.03 -14.10 17.10
N PHE A 287 -11.20 -14.00 15.78
CA PHE A 287 -10.22 -14.50 14.82
C PHE A 287 -8.91 -13.73 14.88
N VAL A 288 -8.97 -12.39 15.02
CA VAL A 288 -7.77 -11.53 15.11
C VAL A 288 -6.88 -12.01 16.25
N MET A 289 -7.42 -12.07 17.47
CA MET A 289 -6.59 -12.36 18.65
C MET A 289 -6.01 -13.76 18.64
N GLU A 290 -6.76 -14.77 18.19
CA GLU A 290 -6.23 -16.13 18.08
C GLU A 290 -5.15 -16.23 16.99
N THR A 291 -5.32 -15.52 15.87
CA THR A 291 -4.29 -15.46 14.81
C THR A 291 -3.02 -14.77 15.32
N VAL A 292 -3.15 -13.64 16.03
CA VAL A 292 -2.01 -12.91 16.62
C VAL A 292 -1.26 -13.81 17.61
N LYS A 293 -1.96 -14.46 18.55
CA LYS A 293 -1.33 -15.37 19.53
C LYS A 293 -0.61 -16.53 18.86
N ALA A 294 -1.23 -17.15 17.84
CA ALA A 294 -0.65 -18.27 17.12
C ALA A 294 0.61 -17.87 16.35
N ASP A 295 0.56 -16.76 15.61
CA ASP A 295 1.70 -16.22 14.85
C ASP A 295 2.85 -15.79 15.76
N ASP A 296 2.54 -15.15 16.89
CA ASP A 296 3.54 -14.70 17.86
C ASP A 296 4.27 -15.89 18.50
N LYS A 297 3.52 -16.92 18.95
CA LYS A 297 4.10 -18.17 19.45
C LYS A 297 4.96 -18.85 18.41
N ALA A 298 4.51 -18.90 17.15
CA ALA A 298 5.29 -19.51 16.07
C ALA A 298 6.63 -18.78 15.84
N LYS A 299 6.64 -17.44 15.88
CA LYS A 299 7.86 -16.64 15.79
C LYS A 299 8.83 -16.83 16.95
N LEU A 300 8.31 -17.15 18.13
CA LEU A 300 9.11 -17.51 19.31
C LEU A 300 9.52 -18.99 19.33
N GLY A 301 9.28 -19.74 18.25
CA GLY A 301 9.60 -21.17 18.16
C GLY A 301 8.69 -22.08 19.01
N LYS A 302 7.59 -21.54 19.56
CA LYS A 302 6.59 -22.25 20.39
C LYS A 302 5.38 -22.70 19.57
N GLY A 303 5.54 -22.86 18.26
CA GLY A 303 4.50 -23.34 17.35
C GLY A 303 4.33 -24.86 17.41
N PRO A 304 3.24 -25.41 16.84
CA PRO A 304 3.08 -26.86 16.71
C PRO A 304 4.24 -27.45 15.89
N SER A 305 4.81 -28.55 16.37
CA SER A 305 5.97 -29.22 15.76
C SER A 305 5.66 -29.92 14.44
N GLN A 306 4.38 -30.20 14.16
CA GLN A 306 3.90 -30.82 12.95
C GLN A 306 2.74 -30.03 12.35
N THR A 307 2.71 -29.92 11.02
CA THR A 307 1.58 -29.34 10.29
C THR A 307 0.38 -30.27 10.36
N ALA A 308 -0.82 -29.71 10.50
CA ALA A 308 -2.04 -30.51 10.46
C ALA A 308 -2.13 -31.32 9.15
N PRO A 309 -2.59 -32.59 9.20
CA PRO A 309 -2.90 -33.37 8.01
C PRO A 309 -3.83 -32.61 7.06
N LYS A 310 -3.64 -32.79 5.74
CA LYS A 310 -4.36 -32.03 4.70
C LYS A 310 -5.88 -32.07 4.88
N PHE A 311 -6.45 -33.25 5.16
CA PHE A 311 -7.90 -33.39 5.35
C PHE A 311 -8.44 -32.59 6.54
N ILE A 312 -7.68 -32.49 7.64
CA ILE A 312 -8.04 -31.69 8.81
C ILE A 312 -7.93 -30.20 8.45
N GLY A 313 -6.88 -29.81 7.74
CA GLY A 313 -6.70 -28.46 7.23
C GLY A 313 -7.87 -28.03 6.33
N ASP A 314 -8.29 -28.89 5.40
CA ASP A 314 -9.40 -28.63 4.49
C ASP A 314 -10.74 -28.51 5.25
N LEU A 315 -10.99 -29.34 6.26
CA LEU A 315 -12.18 -29.25 7.11
C LEU A 315 -12.21 -27.96 7.93
N ILE A 316 -11.10 -27.61 8.58
CA ILE A 316 -10.97 -26.36 9.33
C ILE A 316 -11.17 -25.17 8.40
N ALA A 317 -10.54 -25.18 7.23
CA ALA A 317 -10.70 -24.12 6.24
C ALA A 317 -12.15 -23.99 5.75
N PHE A 318 -12.85 -25.10 5.57
CA PHE A 318 -14.27 -25.11 5.22
C PHE A 318 -15.13 -24.47 6.32
N ILE A 319 -14.95 -24.88 7.57
CA ILE A 319 -15.69 -24.35 8.72
C ILE A 319 -15.41 -22.85 8.88
N LEU A 320 -14.13 -22.45 8.89
CA LEU A 320 -13.70 -21.05 8.99
C LEU A 320 -14.24 -20.22 7.82
N ASN A 321 -14.32 -20.79 6.63
CA ASN A 321 -14.94 -20.11 5.49
C ASN A 321 -16.46 -19.99 5.64
N LEU A 322 -17.14 -20.84 6.41
CA LEU A 322 -18.58 -20.71 6.63
C LEU A 322 -18.90 -19.68 7.72
N ILE A 323 -18.17 -19.71 8.83
CA ILE A 323 -18.46 -18.89 10.04
C ILE A 323 -17.65 -17.59 10.11
N GLY A 324 -16.54 -17.51 9.39
CA GLY A 324 -15.60 -16.40 9.49
C GLY A 324 -16.11 -15.12 8.83
N PRO A 325 -15.46 -13.98 9.13
CA PRO A 325 -15.85 -12.68 8.58
C PRO A 325 -15.79 -12.66 7.05
N LYS A 326 -16.65 -11.84 6.42
CA LYS A 326 -16.77 -11.72 4.96
C LYS A 326 -16.69 -10.29 4.48
N GLY A 327 -16.17 -10.14 3.27
CA GLY A 327 -16.06 -8.86 2.59
C GLY A 327 -15.16 -7.88 3.37
N LEU A 328 -15.66 -6.66 3.60
CA LEU A 328 -14.94 -5.63 4.34
C LEU A 328 -14.58 -6.05 5.77
N GLU A 329 -15.38 -6.92 6.39
CA GLU A 329 -15.08 -7.42 7.74
C GLU A 329 -13.86 -8.34 7.76
N PHE A 330 -13.66 -9.13 6.70
CA PHE A 330 -12.45 -9.91 6.52
C PHE A 330 -11.24 -9.01 6.21
N ALA A 331 -11.42 -7.93 5.45
CA ALA A 331 -10.38 -6.94 5.26
C ALA A 331 -9.93 -6.32 6.59
N ARG A 332 -10.89 -5.90 7.43
CA ARG A 332 -10.59 -5.39 8.79
C ARG A 332 -9.87 -6.43 9.63
N TYR A 333 -10.30 -7.71 9.60
CA TYR A 333 -9.58 -8.82 10.26
C TYR A 333 -8.10 -8.86 9.85
N SER A 334 -7.83 -8.86 8.54
CA SER A 334 -6.47 -8.92 8.01
C SER A 334 -5.67 -7.68 8.43
N LEU A 335 -6.28 -6.49 8.38
CA LEU A 335 -5.65 -5.23 8.79
C LEU A 335 -5.29 -5.23 10.28
N ASP A 336 -6.21 -5.66 11.14
CA ASP A 336 -6.00 -5.76 12.59
C ASP A 336 -4.84 -6.71 12.91
N TYR A 337 -4.90 -7.95 12.39
CA TYR A 337 -3.86 -8.95 12.59
C TYR A 337 -2.48 -8.44 12.14
N HIS A 338 -2.35 -7.95 10.90
CA HIS A 338 -1.07 -7.48 10.38
C HIS A 338 -0.54 -6.25 11.12
N THR A 339 -1.43 -5.33 11.52
CA THR A 339 -1.07 -4.13 12.27
C THR A 339 -0.52 -4.50 13.65
N ILE A 340 -1.22 -5.36 14.39
CA ILE A 340 -0.78 -5.82 15.72
C ILE A 340 0.53 -6.62 15.61
N ARG A 341 0.60 -7.55 14.66
CA ARG A 341 1.80 -8.34 14.40
C ARG A 341 3.02 -7.47 14.10
N ASN A 342 2.84 -6.44 13.27
CA ASN A 342 3.92 -5.53 12.89
C ASN A 342 4.25 -4.58 14.04
N TYR A 343 3.26 -4.14 14.83
CA TYR A 343 3.46 -3.39 16.07
C TYR A 343 4.36 -4.15 17.06
N LEU A 344 4.08 -5.44 17.29
CA LEU A 344 4.92 -6.30 18.12
C LEU A 344 6.35 -6.38 17.59
N HIS A 345 6.51 -6.60 16.28
CA HIS A 345 7.82 -6.70 15.65
C HIS A 345 8.64 -5.42 15.77
N VAL A 346 8.09 -4.25 15.41
CA VAL A 346 8.85 -2.99 15.45
C VAL A 346 9.20 -2.57 16.87
N ASN A 347 8.33 -2.82 17.85
CA ASN A 347 8.64 -2.52 19.25
C ASN A 347 9.79 -3.41 19.76
N ARG A 348 9.77 -4.71 19.45
CA ARG A 348 10.84 -5.65 19.84
C ARG A 348 12.17 -5.38 19.12
N ALA A 349 12.12 -5.06 17.82
CA ALA A 349 13.31 -4.91 16.98
C ALA A 349 13.93 -3.50 17.05
N TRP A 350 13.12 -2.44 17.14
CA TRP A 350 13.57 -1.05 17.05
C TRP A 350 13.51 -0.28 18.38
N GLY A 351 12.82 -0.84 19.37
CA GLY A 351 12.53 -0.17 20.63
C GLY A 351 11.36 0.81 20.52
N LYS A 352 10.71 1.05 21.67
CA LYS A 352 9.46 1.83 21.79
C LYS A 352 9.55 3.22 21.16
N GLN A 353 10.60 3.99 21.47
CA GLN A 353 10.73 5.37 21.00
C GLN A 353 10.76 5.47 19.46
N ARG A 354 11.52 4.60 18.78
CA ARG A 354 11.59 4.59 17.32
C ARG A 354 10.31 4.02 16.71
N ALA A 355 9.74 2.97 17.30
CA ALA A 355 8.47 2.41 16.88
C ALA A 355 7.35 3.47 16.94
N ASP A 356 7.25 4.21 18.05
CA ASP A 356 6.25 5.27 18.22
C ASP A 356 6.36 6.37 17.16
N ARG A 357 7.57 6.72 16.73
CA ARG A 357 7.76 7.69 15.64
C ARG A 357 7.37 7.13 14.27
N HIS A 358 7.62 5.84 14.03
CA HIS A 358 7.39 5.18 12.75
C HIS A 358 5.93 4.84 12.49
N ILE A 359 5.20 4.43 13.53
CA ILE A 359 3.84 3.90 13.40
C ILE A 359 2.84 5.06 13.24
N PRO A 360 2.01 5.07 12.19
CA PRO A 360 0.94 6.07 12.02
C PRO A 360 -0.07 6.07 13.16
N SER A 361 -0.75 7.20 13.37
CA SER A 361 -1.74 7.36 14.45
C SER A 361 -2.94 6.42 14.28
N TYR A 362 -3.43 6.22 13.05
CA TYR A 362 -4.52 5.26 12.79
C TYR A 362 -4.12 3.82 13.19
N ALA A 363 -2.89 3.41 12.90
CA ALA A 363 -2.41 2.07 13.23
C ALA A 363 -2.32 1.87 14.75
N LYS A 364 -1.86 2.89 15.50
CA LYS A 364 -1.89 2.87 16.97
C LYS A 364 -3.31 2.79 17.51
N LYS A 365 -4.26 3.51 16.91
CA LYS A 365 -5.68 3.44 17.27
C LYS A 365 -6.23 2.02 17.11
N LEU A 366 -5.88 1.33 16.02
CA LEU A 366 -6.26 -0.08 15.82
C LEU A 366 -5.65 -0.99 16.89
N VAL A 367 -4.36 -0.85 17.20
CA VAL A 367 -3.72 -1.64 18.29
C VAL A 367 -4.41 -1.39 19.63
N ALA A 368 -4.74 -0.13 19.95
CA ALA A 368 -5.40 0.23 21.20
C ALA A 368 -6.77 -0.45 21.38
N MET A 369 -7.51 -0.73 20.29
CA MET A 369 -8.78 -1.46 20.36
C MET A 369 -8.65 -2.90 20.88
N TYR A 370 -7.44 -3.48 20.80
CA TYR A 370 -7.11 -4.84 21.24
C TYR A 370 -6.22 -4.88 22.47
N ASN A 371 -5.86 -3.72 23.03
CA ASN A 371 -4.93 -3.60 24.16
C ASN A 371 -5.58 -2.91 25.37
N GLN A 372 -6.90 -2.98 25.51
CA GLN A 372 -7.64 -2.30 26.58
C GLN A 372 -7.27 -2.82 27.97
N ASN A 373 -6.93 -4.11 28.08
CA ASN A 373 -6.49 -4.75 29.33
C ASN A 373 -4.99 -5.06 29.31
N GLY A 374 -4.23 -4.42 28.41
CA GLY A 374 -2.79 -4.64 28.26
C GLY A 374 -2.41 -5.97 27.60
N GLU A 375 -3.31 -6.63 26.87
CA GLU A 375 -3.06 -7.94 26.27
C GLU A 375 -1.89 -7.93 25.27
N ILE A 376 -1.75 -6.87 24.47
CA ILE A 376 -0.66 -6.70 23.50
C ILE A 376 0.63 -6.31 24.21
N ASP A 377 0.55 -5.47 25.25
CA ASP A 377 1.73 -5.09 26.04
C ASP A 377 2.31 -6.29 26.80
N GLN A 378 1.48 -7.21 27.28
CA GLN A 378 1.92 -8.48 27.85
C GLN A 378 2.69 -9.31 26.83
N MET A 379 2.23 -9.38 25.58
CA MET A 379 2.96 -10.06 24.50
C MET A 379 4.33 -9.43 24.23
N LEU A 380 4.47 -8.10 24.32
CA LEU A 380 5.77 -7.44 24.19
C LEU A 380 6.76 -7.85 25.27
N SER A 381 6.27 -8.09 26.49
CA SER A 381 7.10 -8.50 27.64
C SER A 381 7.53 -9.97 27.58
N ALA A 382 6.73 -10.83 26.93
CA ALA A 382 7.05 -12.23 26.72
C ALA A 382 8.14 -12.37 25.65
N LYS A 383 9.37 -12.68 26.08
CA LYS A 383 10.49 -13.03 25.19
C LYS A 383 10.55 -14.52 24.89
#